data_AF-A0A835E7K2-F1
#
_entry.id   AF-A0A835E7K2-F1
#
_cell.length_a   1.000
_cell.length_b   1.000
_cell.length_c   1.000
_cell.angle_alpha   90.00
_cell.angle_beta   90.00
_cell.angle_gamma   90.00
#
_symmetry.space_group_name_H-M   'P 1'
#
loop_
_entity.id
_entity.type
_entity.pdbx_description
1 polymer ?
#
loop_
_entity_poly.entity_id
_entity_poly.type
_entity_poly.pdbx_seq_one_letter_code
_entity_poly.pdbx_strand_id
1 'polypeptide(L)'
;MVMKPAKKTSKGRQKIEIRYIEDPEKRQVTLCKRKGGLMKKCSELHFLSGAHVALAIFSKKEETSLGGEAAGGTGRRSRGGSVSAMGPPPSITSSAATPARRTWRTRAQSPPSAPRELEETKALADAEKNRMDAIGDKVVGAAEAAGKRFWWEVDVEALGEAELPEFARALQRVREVVQREAGKLEVSAPAAAVSGRRRGNRRE
;
A
#
# COMPACT_ATOMS: atom_id res chain seq x y z
N MET A 1 -59.60 -13.16 -13.12
CA MET A 1 -58.59 -13.62 -12.13
C MET A 1 -57.78 -12.42 -11.67
N VAL A 2 -57.90 -12.03 -10.40
CA VAL A 2 -57.06 -10.98 -9.82
C VAL A 2 -55.73 -11.61 -9.43
N MET A 3 -54.65 -11.28 -10.15
CA MET A 3 -53.31 -11.76 -9.80
C MET A 3 -52.88 -11.14 -8.47
N LYS A 4 -52.59 -11.98 -7.48
CA LYS A 4 -52.04 -11.53 -6.20
C LYS A 4 -50.64 -10.93 -6.43
N PRO A 5 -50.33 -9.75 -5.88
CA PRO A 5 -49.03 -9.13 -6.09
C PRO A 5 -47.92 -10.01 -5.51
N ALA A 6 -46.87 -10.24 -6.30
CA ALA A 6 -45.73 -11.07 -5.90
C ALA A 6 -45.05 -10.48 -4.65
N LYS A 7 -44.84 -11.32 -3.62
CA LYS A 7 -44.14 -10.93 -2.40
C LYS A 7 -42.69 -10.59 -2.74
N LYS A 8 -42.19 -9.44 -2.25
CA LYS A 8 -40.80 -9.02 -2.42
C LYS A 8 -39.87 -10.05 -1.75
N THR A 9 -38.89 -10.56 -2.48
CA THR A 9 -37.99 -11.65 -2.06
C THR A 9 -36.89 -11.21 -1.09
N SER A 10 -36.61 -9.90 -0.99
CA SER A 10 -35.59 -9.38 -0.06
C SER A 10 -35.98 -8.06 0.57
N LYS A 11 -35.40 -7.79 1.74
CA LYS A 11 -35.52 -6.50 2.44
C LYS A 11 -34.72 -5.36 1.75
N GLY A 12 -33.96 -5.64 0.68
CA GLY A 12 -33.13 -4.63 0.00
C GLY A 12 -31.90 -4.18 0.82
N ARG A 13 -31.25 -3.08 0.40
CA ARG A 13 -30.08 -2.52 1.10
C ARG A 13 -30.51 -1.90 2.42
N GLN A 14 -30.01 -2.44 3.53
CA GLN A 14 -30.29 -1.95 4.87
C GLN A 14 -29.20 -0.98 5.34
N LYS A 15 -29.59 0.04 6.11
CA LYS A 15 -28.65 0.92 6.81
C LYS A 15 -28.00 0.13 7.95
N ILE A 16 -26.69 0.25 8.08
CA ILE A 16 -25.91 -0.34 9.18
C ILE A 16 -25.08 0.76 9.84
N GLU A 17 -24.81 0.61 11.13
CA GLU A 17 -23.94 1.52 11.88
C GLU A 17 -22.48 1.41 11.42
N ILE A 18 -21.74 2.53 11.45
CA ILE A 18 -20.30 2.55 11.14
C ILE A 18 -19.52 2.22 12.43
N ARG A 19 -19.63 0.97 12.84
CA ARG A 19 -18.91 0.37 13.96
C ARG A 19 -18.36 -1.00 13.56
N TYR A 20 -17.53 -1.60 14.41
CA TYR A 20 -17.05 -2.96 14.18
C TYR A 20 -18.24 -3.94 14.10
N ILE A 21 -18.24 -4.79 13.06
CA ILE A 21 -19.26 -5.82 12.89
C ILE A 21 -18.81 -7.04 13.69
N GLU A 22 -19.52 -7.36 14.77
CA GLU A 22 -19.16 -8.47 15.67
C GLU A 22 -19.30 -9.84 14.99
N ASP A 23 -20.42 -10.03 14.29
CA ASP A 23 -20.73 -11.25 13.53
C ASP A 23 -19.68 -11.50 12.42
N PRO A 24 -18.90 -12.59 12.49
CA PRO A 24 -17.79 -12.85 11.59
C PRO A 24 -18.23 -13.08 10.14
N GLU A 25 -19.38 -13.72 9.91
CA GLU A 25 -19.88 -13.99 8.56
C GLU A 25 -20.32 -12.69 7.89
N LYS A 26 -21.10 -11.88 8.61
CA LYS A 26 -21.52 -10.55 8.13
C LYS A 26 -20.33 -9.64 7.92
N ARG A 27 -19.32 -9.70 8.79
CA ARG A 27 -18.07 -8.94 8.66
C ARG A 27 -17.31 -9.35 7.40
N GLN A 28 -17.13 -10.65 7.16
CA GLN A 28 -16.43 -11.18 5.98
C GLN A 28 -17.15 -10.81 4.68
N VAL A 29 -18.47 -11.00 4.61
CA VAL A 29 -19.26 -10.62 3.43
C VAL A 29 -19.21 -9.12 3.19
N THR A 30 -19.31 -8.31 4.25
CA THR A 30 -19.22 -6.85 4.14
C THR A 30 -17.85 -6.40 3.68
N LEU A 31 -16.77 -6.99 4.21
CA LEU A 31 -15.41 -6.74 3.78
C LEU A 31 -15.24 -7.05 2.29
N CYS A 32 -15.66 -8.23 1.83
CA CYS A 32 -15.56 -8.62 0.41
C CYS A 32 -16.31 -7.65 -0.51
N LYS A 33 -17.56 -7.28 -0.16
CA LYS A 33 -18.38 -6.35 -0.95
C LYS A 33 -17.79 -4.93 -0.95
N ARG A 34 -17.36 -4.42 0.21
CA ARG A 34 -16.78 -3.07 0.34
C ARG A 34 -15.41 -2.99 -0.32
N LYS A 35 -14.57 -4.03 -0.20
CA LYS A 35 -13.28 -4.12 -0.89
C LYS A 35 -13.48 -4.02 -2.40
N GLY A 36 -14.39 -4.81 -2.97
CA GLY A 36 -14.69 -4.76 -4.40
C GLY A 36 -15.26 -3.41 -4.85
N GLY A 37 -16.14 -2.80 -4.05
CA GLY A 37 -16.68 -1.46 -4.34
C GLY A 37 -15.61 -0.37 -4.28
N LEU A 38 -14.73 -0.42 -3.28
CA LEU A 38 -13.65 0.54 -3.09
C LEU A 38 -12.61 0.44 -4.21
N MET A 39 -12.21 -0.78 -4.57
CA MET A 39 -11.31 -1.02 -5.72
C MET A 39 -11.89 -0.43 -7.02
N LYS A 40 -13.19 -0.65 -7.30
CA LYS A 40 -13.84 -0.04 -8.47
C LYS A 40 -13.79 1.48 -8.44
N LYS A 41 -14.04 2.10 -7.28
CA LYS A 41 -13.96 3.55 -7.14
C LYS A 41 -12.54 4.10 -7.31
N CYS A 42 -11.53 3.39 -6.80
CA CYS A 42 -10.14 3.74 -7.08
C CYS A 42 -9.82 3.64 -8.58
N SER A 43 -10.30 2.61 -9.27
CA SER A 43 -10.13 2.48 -10.72
C SER A 43 -10.83 3.60 -11.50
N GLU A 44 -12.08 3.92 -11.14
CA GLU A 44 -12.81 5.05 -11.73
C GLU A 44 -12.08 6.38 -11.50
N LEU A 45 -11.59 6.61 -10.28
CA LEU A 45 -10.83 7.82 -9.93
C LEU A 45 -9.55 7.93 -10.75
N HIS A 46 -8.77 6.84 -10.80
CA HIS A 46 -7.56 6.77 -11.59
C HIS A 46 -7.82 7.08 -13.07
N PHE A 47 -8.87 6.49 -13.66
CA PHE A 47 -9.21 6.70 -15.06
C PHE A 47 -9.72 8.11 -15.36
N LEU A 48 -10.57 8.68 -14.49
CA LEU A 48 -11.18 10.00 -14.73
C LEU A 48 -10.23 11.16 -14.48
N SER A 49 -9.30 11.02 -13.54
CA SER A 49 -8.42 12.11 -13.09
C SER A 49 -6.95 11.90 -13.43
N GLY A 50 -6.56 10.71 -13.90
CA GLY A 50 -5.15 10.35 -14.07
C GLY A 50 -4.36 10.25 -12.76
N ALA A 51 -5.01 10.36 -11.59
CA ALA A 51 -4.34 10.36 -10.30
C ALA A 51 -3.73 9.00 -9.97
N HIS A 52 -2.54 8.98 -9.38
CA HIS A 52 -1.94 7.78 -8.81
C HIS A 52 -2.67 7.40 -7.51
N VAL A 53 -3.26 6.19 -7.47
CA VAL A 53 -4.05 5.72 -6.32
C VAL A 53 -3.44 4.43 -5.79
N ALA A 54 -3.06 4.45 -4.51
CA ALA A 54 -2.58 3.28 -3.78
C ALA A 54 -3.59 2.88 -2.70
N LEU A 55 -3.94 1.60 -2.63
CA LEU A 55 -4.88 1.05 -1.65
C LEU A 55 -4.29 -0.17 -0.93
N ALA A 56 -4.28 -0.12 0.41
CA ALA A 56 -3.83 -1.22 1.26
C ALA A 56 -4.97 -1.69 2.17
N ILE A 57 -5.35 -2.96 2.07
CA ILE A 57 -6.41 -3.57 2.90
C ILE A 57 -5.85 -4.81 3.57
N PHE A 58 -5.84 -4.80 4.90
CA PHE A 58 -5.40 -5.93 5.72
C PHE A 58 -6.60 -6.67 6.30
N SER A 59 -6.58 -7.99 6.21
CA SER A 59 -7.61 -8.85 6.82
C SER A 59 -6.97 -10.00 7.58
N LYS A 60 -7.58 -10.42 8.68
CA LYS A 60 -7.23 -11.68 9.34
C LYS A 60 -7.90 -12.79 8.52
N LYS A 61 -7.15 -13.46 7.64
CA LYS A 61 -7.61 -14.67 6.97
C LYS A 61 -7.70 -15.76 8.04
N GLU A 62 -8.90 -16.08 8.49
CA GLU A 62 -9.14 -17.35 9.21
C GLU A 62 -8.96 -18.44 8.15
N GLU A 63 -7.90 -19.21 8.28
CA GLU A 63 -7.57 -20.31 7.39
C GLU A 63 -8.59 -21.43 7.63
N THR A 64 -9.69 -21.42 6.86
CA THR A 64 -10.49 -22.62 6.71
C THR A 64 -9.68 -23.59 5.85
N SER A 65 -8.92 -24.43 6.55
CA SER A 65 -8.25 -25.60 6.01
C SER A 65 -9.28 -26.54 5.38
N LEU A 66 -9.54 -26.34 4.09
CA LEU A 66 -9.97 -27.43 3.23
C LEU A 66 -8.71 -28.09 2.69
N GLY A 67 -8.28 -29.14 3.39
CA GLY A 67 -7.51 -30.28 2.89
C GLY A 67 -6.22 -30.02 2.11
N GLY A 68 -5.08 -30.26 2.76
CA GLY A 68 -3.78 -30.42 2.11
C GLY A 68 -2.65 -30.31 3.12
N GLU A 69 -2.29 -31.42 3.76
CA GLU A 69 -1.09 -31.51 4.58
C GLU A 69 0.15 -31.13 3.77
N ALA A 70 0.93 -30.19 4.29
CA ALA A 70 2.36 -30.13 4.03
C ALA A 70 3.03 -29.78 5.36
N ALA A 71 3.80 -30.76 5.85
CA ALA A 71 4.51 -30.74 7.10
C ALA A 71 5.53 -29.60 7.18
N GLY A 72 5.79 -29.16 8.43
CA GLY A 72 7.09 -28.68 8.88
C GLY A 72 7.64 -27.42 8.22
N GLY A 73 7.36 -26.26 8.82
CA GLY A 73 8.13 -25.06 8.54
C GLY A 73 7.64 -23.91 9.42
N THR A 74 8.56 -23.21 10.07
CA THR A 74 8.34 -22.00 10.85
C THR A 74 7.78 -20.88 9.95
N GLY A 75 6.49 -21.00 9.62
CA GLY A 75 5.78 -20.14 8.68
C GLY A 75 5.48 -18.79 9.30
N ARG A 76 6.20 -17.77 8.84
CA ARG A 76 5.87 -16.36 8.98
C ARG A 76 4.36 -16.18 8.73
N ARG A 77 3.58 -15.89 9.79
CA ARG A 77 2.12 -15.69 9.71
C ARG A 77 1.84 -14.61 8.65
N SER A 78 1.53 -15.03 7.42
CA SER A 78 1.21 -14.11 6.35
C SER A 78 -0.11 -13.45 6.71
N ARG A 79 -0.05 -12.23 7.26
CA ARG A 79 -1.21 -11.35 7.40
C ARG A 79 -1.73 -11.16 5.97
N GLY A 80 -2.83 -11.83 5.62
CA GLY A 80 -3.48 -11.75 4.32
C GLY A 80 -3.93 -10.32 4.01
N GLY A 81 -3.00 -9.52 3.52
CA GLY A 81 -3.21 -8.18 3.00
C GLY A 81 -3.21 -8.21 1.48
N SER A 82 -4.11 -7.45 0.88
CA SER A 82 -4.12 -7.20 -0.56
C SER A 82 -3.65 -5.77 -0.77
N VAL A 83 -2.54 -5.62 -1.50
CA VAL A 83 -2.04 -4.31 -1.94
C VAL A 83 -2.38 -4.17 -3.42
N SER A 84 -2.88 -3.01 -3.84
CA SER A 84 -3.13 -2.72 -5.25
C SER A 84 -2.71 -1.29 -5.56
N ALA A 85 -1.91 -1.12 -6.60
CA ALA A 85 -1.48 0.17 -7.14
C ALA A 85 -1.92 0.24 -8.60
N MET A 86 -2.54 1.36 -9.00
CA MET A 86 -2.89 1.64 -10.39
C MET A 86 -2.14 2.90 -10.85
N GLY A 87 -1.42 2.78 -11.96
CA GLY A 87 -0.71 3.85 -12.64
C GLY A 87 -1.21 4.01 -14.09
N PRO A 88 -1.05 5.20 -14.70
CA PRO A 88 -1.59 5.47 -16.02
C PRO A 88 -0.91 4.59 -17.08
N PRO A 89 -1.64 4.16 -18.13
CA PRO A 89 -1.02 3.41 -19.22
C PRO A 89 0.04 4.27 -19.92
N PRO A 90 1.16 3.68 -20.39
CA PRO A 90 2.14 4.41 -21.18
C PRO A 90 1.46 4.98 -22.43
N SER A 91 1.60 6.29 -22.61
CA SER A 91 0.99 7.04 -23.71
C SER A 91 1.57 6.56 -25.04
N ILE A 92 0.76 5.88 -25.85
CA ILE A 92 1.05 5.68 -27.28
C ILE A 92 0.26 6.68 -28.12
N THR A 93 0.97 7.24 -29.08
CA THR A 93 0.67 8.39 -29.93
C THR A 93 -0.44 8.11 -30.97
N SER A 94 -1.40 9.04 -31.06
CA SER A 94 -2.17 9.50 -32.25
C SER A 94 -2.59 8.50 -33.37
N SER A 95 -3.91 8.30 -33.58
CA SER A 95 -4.70 8.98 -34.64
C SER A 95 -6.05 8.29 -34.96
N ALA A 96 -7.01 9.13 -35.40
CA ALA A 96 -8.30 8.85 -36.07
C ALA A 96 -9.57 8.60 -35.22
N ALA A 97 -10.46 9.59 -35.25
CA ALA A 97 -11.90 9.53 -34.95
C ALA A 97 -12.62 8.66 -36.01
N THR A 98 -13.78 7.99 -35.85
CA THR A 98 -15.13 8.25 -35.27
C THR A 98 -15.96 6.95 -35.47
N PRO A 99 -17.29 6.82 -35.21
CA PRO A 99 -18.15 7.08 -34.05
C PRO A 99 -18.71 5.79 -33.38
N ALA A 100 -19.47 6.02 -32.30
CA ALA A 100 -20.24 5.08 -31.50
C ALA A 100 -20.92 3.88 -32.23
N ARG A 101 -20.70 2.68 -31.70
CA ARG A 101 -21.69 1.59 -31.76
C ARG A 101 -21.63 0.76 -30.48
N ARG A 102 -22.75 0.71 -29.75
CA ARG A 102 -22.99 -0.28 -28.70
C ARG A 102 -23.13 -1.64 -29.37
N THR A 103 -22.20 -2.56 -29.14
CA THR A 103 -22.48 -3.99 -29.22
C THR A 103 -21.85 -4.70 -28.04
N TRP A 104 -22.70 -5.47 -27.37
CA TRP A 104 -22.33 -6.33 -26.28
C TRP A 104 -21.60 -7.54 -26.86
N ARG A 105 -20.38 -7.77 -26.37
CA ARG A 105 -19.68 -9.06 -26.31
C ARG A 105 -19.53 -9.83 -27.64
N THR A 106 -18.34 -9.76 -28.22
CA THR A 106 -17.72 -10.95 -28.84
C THR A 106 -16.26 -11.04 -28.44
N ARG A 107 -15.92 -12.15 -27.81
CA ARG A 107 -14.56 -12.63 -27.58
C ARG A 107 -13.92 -12.89 -28.95
N ALA A 108 -12.87 -12.15 -29.31
CA ALA A 108 -11.89 -12.57 -30.29
C ALA A 108 -10.56 -11.85 -30.06
N GLN A 109 -9.61 -12.61 -29.51
CA GLN A 109 -8.21 -12.64 -29.96
C GLN A 109 -7.35 -11.38 -29.78
N SER A 110 -6.68 -11.34 -28.63
CA SER A 110 -5.25 -11.02 -28.58
C SER A 110 -4.58 -11.88 -27.51
N PRO A 111 -3.74 -12.86 -27.89
CA PRO A 111 -2.63 -13.30 -27.04
C PRO A 111 -1.29 -13.24 -27.83
N PRO A 112 -0.09 -13.25 -27.22
CA PRO A 112 0.29 -13.03 -25.81
C PRO A 112 1.58 -12.19 -25.71
N SER A 113 1.52 -10.85 -25.67
CA SER A 113 2.74 -10.04 -25.45
C SER A 113 2.92 -9.58 -23.99
N ALA A 114 1.81 -9.42 -23.27
CA ALA A 114 1.80 -8.89 -21.90
C ALA A 114 2.57 -9.70 -20.83
N PRO A 115 2.65 -11.05 -20.85
CA PRO A 115 3.40 -11.75 -19.80
C PRO A 115 4.91 -11.57 -19.96
N ARG A 116 5.44 -11.42 -21.18
CA ARG A 116 6.89 -11.24 -21.40
C ARG A 116 7.37 -9.88 -20.92
N GLU A 117 6.64 -8.82 -21.22
CA GLU A 117 6.95 -7.46 -20.75
C GLU A 117 6.89 -7.35 -19.21
N LEU A 118 5.97 -8.07 -18.56
CA LEU A 118 5.89 -8.13 -17.10
C LEU A 118 7.04 -8.94 -16.47
N GLU A 119 7.46 -10.02 -17.11
CA GLU A 119 8.63 -10.79 -16.65
C GLU A 119 9.95 -10.04 -16.90
N GLU A 120 10.06 -9.32 -18.02
CA GLU A 120 11.21 -8.46 -18.33
C GLU A 120 11.33 -7.29 -17.35
N THR A 121 10.22 -6.62 -17.04
CA THR A 121 10.20 -5.51 -16.06
C THR A 121 10.49 -6.00 -14.63
N LYS A 122 10.00 -7.18 -14.24
CA LYS A 122 10.37 -7.81 -12.96
C LYS A 122 11.86 -8.17 -12.93
N ALA A 123 12.38 -8.78 -13.99
CA ALA A 123 13.78 -9.16 -14.06
C ALA A 123 14.71 -7.94 -13.96
N LEU A 124 14.35 -6.82 -14.59
CA LEU A 124 15.08 -5.56 -14.45
C LEU A 124 15.00 -5.01 -13.02
N ALA A 125 13.83 -5.07 -12.39
CA ALA A 125 13.66 -4.62 -11.00
C ALA A 125 14.42 -5.51 -10.00
N ASP A 126 14.43 -6.83 -10.21
CA ASP A 126 15.17 -7.78 -9.39
C ASP A 126 16.68 -7.62 -9.60
N ALA A 127 17.14 -7.37 -10.83
CA ALA A 127 18.53 -7.05 -11.11
C ALA A 127 18.98 -5.75 -10.42
N GLU A 128 18.14 -4.71 -10.48
CA GLU A 128 18.43 -3.44 -9.79
C GLU A 128 18.42 -3.62 -8.27
N LYS A 129 17.47 -4.39 -7.73
CA LYS A 129 17.45 -4.73 -6.32
C LYS A 129 18.72 -5.47 -5.90
N ASN A 130 19.15 -6.48 -6.66
CA ASN A 130 20.39 -7.22 -6.38
C ASN A 130 21.62 -6.30 -6.44
N ARG A 131 21.65 -5.33 -7.37
CA ARG A 131 22.68 -4.30 -7.43
C ARG A 131 22.68 -3.43 -6.16
N MET A 132 21.50 -3.00 -5.71
CA MET A 132 21.35 -2.19 -4.49
C MET A 132 21.73 -2.97 -3.23
N ASP A 133 21.32 -4.23 -3.12
CA ASP A 133 21.64 -5.10 -1.99
C ASP A 133 23.17 -5.33 -1.92
N ALA A 134 23.82 -5.57 -3.06
CA ALA A 134 25.27 -5.70 -3.13
C ALA A 134 26.03 -4.41 -2.75
N ILE A 135 25.48 -3.23 -3.06
CA ILE A 135 26.04 -1.95 -2.61
C ILE A 135 25.82 -1.79 -1.09
N GLY A 136 24.65 -2.18 -0.59
CA GLY A 136 24.33 -2.18 0.84
C GLY A 136 25.28 -3.06 1.66
N ASP A 137 25.58 -4.27 1.17
CA ASP A 137 26.51 -5.19 1.83
C ASP A 137 27.93 -4.59 1.92
N LYS A 138 28.36 -3.82 0.91
CA LYS A 138 29.65 -3.11 0.94
C LYS A 138 29.66 -1.96 1.93
N VAL A 139 28.58 -1.19 2.02
CA VAL A 139 28.42 -0.11 3.01
C VAL A 139 28.45 -0.67 4.43
N VAL A 140 27.73 -1.78 4.67
CA VAL A 140 27.71 -2.46 5.97
C VAL A 140 29.08 -3.06 6.28
N GLY A 141 29.72 -3.74 5.32
CA GLY A 141 31.07 -4.27 5.49
C GLY A 141 32.12 -3.19 5.75
N ALA A 142 32.01 -2.02 5.10
CA ALA A 142 32.87 -0.87 5.36
C ALA A 142 32.63 -0.27 6.76
N ALA A 143 31.38 -0.24 7.22
CA ALA A 143 31.05 0.19 8.59
C ALA A 143 31.61 -0.78 9.64
N GLU A 144 31.49 -2.09 9.41
CA GLU A 144 32.04 -3.14 10.27
C GLU A 144 33.58 -3.12 10.29
N ALA A 145 34.21 -2.93 9.14
CA ALA A 145 35.67 -2.79 9.03
C ALA A 145 36.19 -1.55 9.78
N ALA A 146 35.40 -0.48 9.81
CA ALA A 146 35.70 0.72 10.59
C ALA A 146 35.30 0.60 12.09
N GLY A 147 34.80 -0.57 12.53
CA GLY A 147 34.40 -0.81 13.93
C GLY A 147 33.18 -0.02 14.38
N LYS A 148 32.35 0.46 13.43
CA LYS A 148 31.21 1.32 13.73
C LYS A 148 29.97 0.49 14.05
N ARG A 149 29.14 1.00 14.96
CA ARG A 149 27.97 0.26 15.47
C ARG A 149 26.82 0.28 14.47
N PHE A 150 26.72 1.35 13.70
CA PHE A 150 25.64 1.53 12.73
C PHE A 150 26.20 1.77 11.33
N TRP A 151 25.54 1.21 10.32
CA TRP A 151 25.97 1.33 8.92
C TRP A 151 26.00 2.79 8.43
N TRP A 152 25.18 3.68 8.99
CA TRP A 152 25.16 5.10 8.63
C TRP A 152 26.28 5.91 9.27
N GLU A 153 27.05 5.33 10.19
CA GLU A 153 28.22 6.00 10.78
C GLU A 153 29.46 5.83 9.91
N VAL A 154 29.42 5.01 8.84
CA VAL A 154 30.55 4.75 7.92
C VAL A 154 31.22 6.04 7.45
N ASP A 155 32.55 5.97 7.29
CA ASP A 155 33.27 7.13 6.78
C ASP A 155 32.94 7.31 5.29
N VAL A 156 32.60 8.54 4.91
CA VAL A 156 32.22 8.89 3.54
C VAL A 156 33.42 8.77 2.62
N GLU A 157 34.63 8.99 3.14
CA GLU A 157 35.89 8.83 2.39
C GLU A 157 36.28 7.37 2.16
N ALA A 158 35.73 6.45 2.96
CA ALA A 158 35.95 5.00 2.81
C ALA A 158 34.98 4.36 1.79
N LEU A 159 34.02 5.12 1.27
CA LEU A 159 32.96 4.64 0.40
C LEU A 159 33.27 4.92 -1.08
N GLY A 160 33.03 3.96 -1.96
CA GLY A 160 33.31 4.09 -3.39
C GLY A 160 32.35 5.04 -4.13
N GLU A 161 32.74 5.51 -5.32
CA GLU A 161 31.93 6.41 -6.17
C GLU A 161 30.53 5.85 -6.50
N ALA A 162 30.42 4.53 -6.65
CA ALA A 162 29.15 3.85 -6.90
C ALA A 162 28.27 3.68 -5.64
N GLU A 163 28.85 3.80 -4.45
CA GLU A 163 28.20 3.54 -3.17
C GLU A 163 27.65 4.82 -2.54
N LEU A 164 28.30 5.96 -2.81
CA LEU A 164 27.91 7.29 -2.34
C LEU A 164 26.46 7.69 -2.69
N PRO A 165 25.98 7.54 -3.94
CA PRO A 165 24.60 7.91 -4.27
C PRO A 165 23.57 7.05 -3.52
N GLU A 166 23.85 5.76 -3.35
CA GLU A 166 22.96 4.84 -2.64
C GLU A 166 22.98 5.08 -1.13
N PHE A 167 24.14 5.39 -0.58
CA PHE A 167 24.29 5.80 0.82
C PHE A 167 23.50 7.08 1.11
N ALA A 168 23.60 8.09 0.24
CA ALA A 168 22.83 9.33 0.37
C ALA A 168 21.30 9.08 0.30
N ARG A 169 20.84 8.25 -0.64
CA ARG A 169 19.43 7.84 -0.74
C ARG A 169 18.97 7.10 0.51
N ALA A 170 19.81 6.23 1.08
CA ALA A 170 19.49 5.51 2.30
C ALA A 170 19.39 6.44 3.52
N LEU A 171 20.30 7.40 3.67
CA LEU A 171 20.23 8.42 4.72
C LEU A 171 18.99 9.31 4.60
N GLN A 172 18.58 9.67 3.38
CA GLN A 172 17.34 10.41 3.15
C GLN A 172 16.11 9.63 3.64
N ARG A 173 16.03 8.32 3.35
CA ARG A 173 14.95 7.47 3.87
C ARG A 173 14.91 7.44 5.39
N VAL A 174 16.08 7.33 6.05
CA VAL A 174 16.15 7.37 7.53
C VAL A 174 15.66 8.72 8.05
N ARG A 175 16.11 9.83 7.44
CA ARG A 175 15.64 11.19 7.79
C ARG A 175 14.13 11.34 7.68
N GLU A 176 13.53 10.86 6.59
CA GLU A 176 12.07 10.92 6.39
C GLU A 176 11.31 10.13 7.46
N VAL A 177 11.79 8.94 7.82
CA VAL A 177 11.19 8.13 8.88
C VAL A 177 11.30 8.84 10.23
N VAL A 178 12.48 9.36 10.58
CA VAL A 178 12.70 10.10 11.82
C VAL A 178 11.81 11.33 11.88
N GLN A 179 11.70 12.11 10.81
CA GLN A 179 10.83 13.27 10.75
C GLN A 179 9.35 12.91 10.93
N ARG A 180 8.91 11.80 10.34
CA ARG A 180 7.53 11.31 10.49
C ARG A 180 7.24 10.91 11.93
N GLU A 181 8.15 10.19 12.58
CA GLU A 181 7.99 9.80 13.98
C GLU A 181 8.06 11.01 14.92
N ALA A 182 8.97 11.96 14.67
CA ALA A 182 9.03 13.22 15.41
C ALA A 182 7.71 14.00 15.32
N GLY A 183 7.13 14.13 14.12
CA GLY A 183 5.83 14.78 13.95
C GLY A 183 4.68 14.07 14.69
N LYS A 184 4.71 12.73 14.80
CA LYS A 184 3.72 11.99 15.62
C LYS A 184 3.87 12.30 17.11
N LEU A 185 5.10 12.43 17.59
CA LEU A 185 5.38 12.76 18.98
C LEU A 185 4.98 14.20 19.31
N GLU A 186 5.20 15.15 18.41
CA GLU A 186 4.74 16.54 18.58
C GLU A 186 3.21 16.66 18.60
N VAL A 187 2.50 15.88 17.79
CA VAL A 187 1.02 15.83 17.80
C VAL A 187 0.47 15.10 19.04
N SER A 188 1.26 14.20 19.64
CA SER A 188 0.89 13.45 20.85
C SER A 188 1.22 14.19 22.16
N ALA A 189 1.98 15.28 22.12
CA ALA A 189 2.34 16.03 23.32
C ALA A 189 1.10 16.78 23.87
N PRO A 190 0.66 16.53 25.11
CA PRO A 190 -0.42 17.32 25.68
C PRO A 190 0.04 18.77 25.85
N ALA A 191 -0.79 19.71 25.41
CA ALA A 191 -0.58 21.15 25.61
C ALA A 191 -0.35 21.43 27.10
N ALA A 192 0.91 21.58 27.50
CA ALA A 192 1.27 21.88 28.87
C ALA A 192 0.65 23.23 29.26
N ALA A 193 -0.21 23.16 30.27
CA ALA A 193 -0.97 24.24 30.85
C ALA A 193 -0.15 25.54 31.01
N VAL A 194 -0.53 26.57 30.23
CA VAL A 194 -0.36 27.97 30.60
C VAL A 194 -1.22 28.21 31.83
N SER A 195 -0.69 27.89 33.02
CA SER A 195 -1.28 28.29 34.29
C SER A 195 -0.67 29.65 34.67
N GLY A 196 -1.51 30.68 34.54
CA GLY A 196 -1.15 32.05 34.86
C GLY A 196 -0.72 32.21 36.31
N ARG A 197 0.39 32.93 36.52
CA ARG A 197 0.76 33.44 37.83
C ARG A 197 0.49 34.94 37.87
N ARG A 198 -0.79 35.28 38.12
CA ARG A 198 -1.22 36.61 38.57
C ARG A 198 -0.55 36.86 39.93
N ARG A 199 0.56 37.60 39.99
CA ARG A 199 1.06 38.13 41.25
C ARG A 199 0.49 39.52 41.45
N GLY A 200 -0.48 39.57 42.37
CA GLY A 200 -1.14 40.79 42.80
C GLY A 200 -0.19 41.73 43.52
N ASN A 201 -0.44 43.01 43.25
CA ASN A 201 -0.02 44.19 43.97
C ASN A 201 -0.35 44.08 45.47
N ARG A 202 0.62 44.28 46.36
CA ARG A 202 0.35 44.60 47.77
C ARG A 202 1.32 45.69 48.21
N ARG A 203 0.74 46.86 48.43
CA ARG A 203 1.29 48.00 49.16
C ARG A 203 1.66 47.56 50.57
N GLU A 204 2.84 47.95 51.02
CA GLU A 204 3.09 48.84 52.17
C GLU A 204 4.56 49.27 52.16
#